data_AF-A0A251VAB7-F1
#
_entry.id   AF-A0A251VAB7-F1
#
_cell.length_a   1.000
_cell.length_b   1.000
_cell.length_c   1.000
_cell.angle_alpha   90.00
_cell.angle_beta   90.00
_cell.angle_gamma   90.00
#
_symmetry.space_group_name_H-M   'P 1'
#
loop_
_entity.id
_entity.type
_entity.pdbx_description
1 polymer ?
#
loop_
_entity_poly.entity_id
_entity_poly.type
_entity_poly.pdbx_seq_one_letter_code
_entity_poly.pdbx_strand_id
1 'polypeptide(L)'
;MGVSMLVAVTVIVYIQDYIGWGWGLGVPSIVAFVFGYPLYRNMDRSGSPFTRLVQVCVAAYKKRNLPMVSDAKMLYENEELDASISVAGRLLHTKQMK
;
A
#
# COMPACT_ATOMS: atom_id res chain seq x y z
N MET A 1 -26.95 -8.70 -11.42
CA MET A 1 -25.74 -9.35 -11.96
C MET A 1 -25.42 -8.73 -13.30
N GLY A 2 -24.19 -8.28 -13.54
CA GLY A 2 -23.85 -7.51 -14.74
C GLY A 2 -23.64 -8.38 -15.98
N VAL A 3 -23.79 -7.79 -17.16
CA VAL A 3 -23.53 -8.42 -18.47
C VAL A 3 -22.11 -9.01 -18.53
N SER A 4 -21.12 -8.33 -17.93
CA SER A 4 -19.74 -8.81 -17.83
C SER A 4 -19.61 -10.14 -17.08
N MET A 5 -20.42 -10.34 -16.03
CA MET A 5 -20.41 -11.57 -15.25
C MET A 5 -21.00 -12.73 -16.07
N LEU A 6 -22.10 -12.51 -16.79
CA LEU A 6 -22.69 -13.52 -17.67
C LEU A 6 -21.73 -13.93 -18.79
N VAL A 7 -21.04 -12.97 -19.40
CA VAL A 7 -20.02 -13.24 -20.43
C VAL A 7 -18.83 -14.01 -19.84
N ALA A 8 -18.39 -13.65 -18.62
CA ALA A 8 -17.29 -14.37 -17.97
C ALA A 8 -17.62 -15.84 -17.70
N VAL A 9 -18.82 -16.13 -17.18
CA VAL A 9 -19.18 -17.51 -16.82
C VAL A 9 -19.62 -18.37 -18.01
N THR A 10 -19.90 -17.78 -19.17
CA THR A 10 -20.31 -18.52 -20.38
C THR A 10 -19.19 -18.58 -21.41
N VAL A 11 -18.72 -17.43 -21.89
CA VAL A 11 -17.76 -17.35 -23.01
C VAL A 11 -16.35 -17.76 -22.57
N ILE A 12 -15.87 -17.26 -21.42
CA ILE A 12 -14.52 -17.61 -20.95
C ILE A 12 -14.45 -19.08 -20.55
N VAL A 13 -15.47 -19.58 -19.85
CA VAL A 13 -15.55 -21.01 -19.47
C VAL A 13 -15.62 -21.91 -20.71
N TYR A 14 -16.40 -21.55 -21.72
CA TYR A 14 -16.42 -22.27 -22.99
C TYR A 14 -15.03 -22.35 -23.65
N ILE A 15 -14.28 -21.25 -23.67
CA ILE A 15 -12.92 -21.26 -24.24
C ILE A 15 -11.99 -22.16 -23.41
N GLN A 16 -12.10 -22.12 -22.07
CA GLN A 16 -11.29 -22.95 -21.18
C GLN A 16 -11.56 -24.44 -21.38
N ASP A 17 -12.83 -24.83 -21.55
CA ASP A 17 -13.24 -26.23 -21.68
C ASP A 17 -12.97 -26.83 -23.07
N TYR A 18 -13.13 -26.04 -24.15
CA TYR A 18 -13.05 -26.56 -25.52
C TYR A 18 -11.72 -26.27 -26.23
N ILE A 19 -11.04 -25.18 -25.89
CA ILE A 19 -9.79 -24.72 -26.54
C ILE A 19 -8.60 -24.88 -25.58
N GLY A 20 -8.87 -24.87 -24.27
CA GLY A 20 -7.91 -25.14 -23.22
C GLY A 20 -7.56 -23.90 -22.39
N TRP A 21 -7.02 -24.18 -21.20
CA TRP A 21 -6.72 -23.21 -20.16
C TRP A 21 -5.74 -22.11 -20.59
N GLY A 22 -4.77 -22.44 -21.45
CA GLY A 22 -3.78 -21.47 -21.95
C GLY A 22 -4.43 -20.33 -22.74
N TRP A 23 -5.42 -20.63 -23.59
CA TRP A 23 -6.14 -19.62 -24.35
C TRP A 23 -7.17 -18.87 -23.50
N GLY A 24 -7.87 -19.60 -22.61
CA GLY A 24 -8.90 -19.02 -21.74
C GLY A 24 -8.38 -18.03 -20.70
N LEU A 25 -7.10 -18.12 -20.33
CA LEU A 25 -6.45 -17.17 -19.41
C LEU A 25 -5.45 -16.24 -20.13
N GLY A 26 -4.72 -16.74 -21.13
CA GLY A 26 -3.66 -15.98 -21.79
C GLY A 26 -4.17 -14.79 -22.60
N VAL A 27 -5.22 -14.99 -23.40
CA VAL A 27 -5.80 -13.92 -24.24
C VAL A 27 -6.30 -12.73 -23.41
N PRO A 28 -7.17 -12.91 -22.40
CA PRO A 28 -7.65 -11.78 -21.61
C PRO A 28 -6.52 -11.07 -20.86
N SER A 29 -5.50 -11.80 -20.37
CA SER A 29 -4.34 -11.20 -19.72
C SER A 29 -3.51 -10.33 -20.66
N ILE A 30 -3.22 -10.80 -21.88
CA ILE A 30 -2.44 -10.04 -22.86
C ILE A 30 -3.23 -8.80 -23.30
N VAL A 31 -4.52 -8.95 -23.58
CA VAL A 31 -5.39 -7.83 -23.96
C VAL A 31 -5.44 -6.78 -22.84
N ALA A 32 -5.69 -7.20 -21.60
CA ALA A 32 -5.70 -6.28 -20.45
C ALA A 32 -4.35 -5.58 -20.26
N PHE A 33 -3.23 -6.29 -20.48
CA PHE A 33 -1.90 -5.71 -20.38
C PHE A 33 -1.63 -4.68 -21.48
N VAL A 34 -1.91 -4.99 -22.75
CA VAL A 34 -1.64 -4.10 -23.88
C VAL A 34 -2.50 -2.84 -23.82
N PHE A 35 -3.79 -2.96 -23.50
CA PHE A 35 -4.68 -1.80 -23.37
C PHE A 35 -4.47 -1.05 -22.05
N GLY A 36 -4.06 -1.74 -20.98
CA GLY A 36 -3.82 -1.13 -19.67
C GLY A 36 -2.46 -0.44 -19.56
N TYR A 37 -1.44 -0.91 -20.28
CA TYR A 37 -0.09 -0.35 -20.24
C TYR A 37 0.00 1.15 -20.53
N PRO A 38 -0.63 1.71 -21.59
CA PRO A 38 -0.59 3.15 -21.84
C PRO A 38 -1.38 3.97 -20.81
N LEU A 39 -2.35 3.36 -20.12
CA LEU A 39 -3.09 3.98 -19.03
C LEU A 39 -2.32 3.93 -17.70
N TYR A 40 -1.23 3.17 -17.63
CA TYR A 40 -0.41 3.04 -16.45
C TYR A 40 0.37 4.33 -16.19
N ARG A 41 -0.17 5.19 -15.33
CA ARG A 41 0.53 6.39 -14.88
C ARG A 41 1.58 5.98 -13.85
N ASN A 42 2.86 6.21 -14.17
CA ASN A 42 3.95 6.07 -13.22
C ASN A 42 3.77 7.10 -12.09
N MET A 43 3.12 6.69 -11.01
CA MET A 43 3.11 7.45 -9.77
C MET A 43 4.47 7.27 -9.10
N ASP A 44 5.05 8.37 -8.61
CA ASP A 44 6.21 8.30 -7.72
C ASP A 44 5.90 7.30 -6.61
N ARG A 45 6.90 6.48 -6.27
CA ARG A 45 6.77 5.42 -5.28
C ARG A 45 6.47 6.05 -3.93
N SER A 46 5.20 6.27 -3.62
CA SER A 46 4.74 6.57 -2.28
C SER A 46 5.18 5.40 -1.41
N GLY A 47 6.10 5.64 -0.48
CA GLY A 47 6.64 4.59 0.38
C GLY A 47 5.52 3.80 1.06
N SER A 48 5.73 2.50 1.23
CA SER A 48 4.73 1.64 1.87
C SER A 48 4.59 1.99 3.37
N PRO A 49 3.36 2.10 3.90
CA PRO A 49 3.14 2.33 5.32
C PRO A 49 3.74 1.22 6.19
N PHE A 50 3.81 -0.01 5.67
CA PHE A 50 4.44 -1.13 6.36
C PHE A 50 5.94 -0.94 6.58
N THR A 51 6.65 -0.36 5.60
CA THR A 51 8.08 -0.08 5.75
C THR A 51 8.33 0.90 6.89
N ARG A 52 7.46 1.91 7.06
CA ARG A 52 7.54 2.84 8.19
C ARG A 52 7.22 2.16 9.53
N LEU A 53 6.20 1.31 9.58
CA LEU A 53 5.86 0.57 10.79
C LEU A 53 7.05 -0.29 11.27
N VAL A 54 7.69 -0.99 10.34
CA VAL A 54 8.90 -1.78 10.64
C VAL A 54 10.05 -0.89 11.12
N GLN A 55 10.28 0.27 10.48
CA GLN A 55 11.31 1.23 10.93
C GLN A 55 11.08 1.67 12.38
N VAL A 56 9.84 2.02 12.75
CA VAL A 56 9.50 2.42 14.12
C VAL A 56 9.73 1.26 15.10
N CYS A 57 9.27 0.05 14.79
CA CYS A 57 9.49 -1.13 15.64
C CYS A 57 10.97 -1.43 15.86
N VAL A 58 11.77 -1.40 14.79
CA VAL A 58 13.22 -1.64 14.86
C VAL A 58 13.92 -0.53 15.64
N ALA A 59 13.56 0.74 15.39
CA ALA A 59 14.14 1.88 16.09
C ALA A 59 13.82 1.82 17.60
N ALA A 60 12.56 1.53 17.96
CA ALA A 60 12.13 1.40 19.35
C ALA A 60 12.87 0.25 20.06
N TYR A 61 12.96 -0.92 19.42
CA TYR A 61 13.68 -2.06 19.97
C TYR A 61 15.18 -1.76 20.19
N LYS A 62 15.83 -1.16 19.19
CA LYS A 62 17.25 -0.81 19.25
C LYS A 62 17.55 0.27 20.29
N LYS A 63 16.64 1.23 20.47
CA LYS A 63 16.80 2.39 21.38
C LYS A 63 16.20 2.19 22.77
N ARG A 64 15.68 0.99 23.10
CA ARG A 64 15.00 0.71 24.38
C ARG A 64 15.83 0.97 25.64
N ASN A 65 17.15 0.97 25.53
CA ASN A 65 18.06 1.15 26.67
C ASN A 65 18.64 2.59 26.76
N LEU A 66 18.18 3.53 25.93
CA LEU A 66 18.65 4.92 26.00
C LEU A 66 17.96 5.68 27.14
N PRO A 67 18.69 6.54 27.87
CA PRO A 67 18.10 7.38 28.90
C PRO A 67 17.12 8.39 28.28
N MET A 68 16.05 8.70 29.02
CA MET A 68 15.02 9.63 28.58
C MET A 68 15.61 11.03 28.41
N VAL A 69 15.37 11.66 27.25
CA VAL A 69 15.85 13.02 26.97
C VAL A 69 15.00 14.01 27.77
N SER A 70 15.66 14.96 28.45
CA SER A 70 14.98 15.95 29.31
C SER A 70 14.17 17.00 28.54
N ASP A 71 14.46 17.19 27.25
CA ASP A 71 13.80 18.16 26.39
C ASP A 71 13.16 17.48 25.18
N ALA A 72 11.84 17.65 25.02
CA ALA A 72 11.05 17.01 23.96
C ALA A 72 11.39 17.53 22.55
N LYS A 73 11.98 18.72 22.44
CA LYS A 73 12.32 19.34 21.14
C LYS A 73 13.53 18.68 20.47
N MET A 74 14.25 17.82 21.19
CA MET A 74 15.37 17.05 20.63
C MET A 74 14.94 15.75 19.94
N LEU A 75 13.64 15.41 19.97
CA LEU A 75 13.12 14.24 19.28
C LEU A 75 13.08 14.48 17.76
N TYR A 76 13.30 13.40 17.00
CA TYR A 76 13.24 13.45 15.54
C TYR A 76 11.81 13.75 15.08
N GLU A 77 11.65 14.78 14.26
CA GLU A 77 10.37 15.22 13.70
C GLU A 77 10.52 15.46 12.19
N ASN A 78 9.55 15.01 11.38
CA ASN A 78 9.65 15.14 9.93
C ASN A 78 8.29 15.51 9.33
N GLU A 79 8.08 16.80 9.05
CA GLU A 79 6.78 17.35 8.63
C GLU A 79 6.21 16.70 7.36
N GLU A 80 7.04 16.35 6.36
CA GLU A 80 6.57 15.69 5.14
C GLU A 80 6.08 14.26 5.40
N LEU A 81 6.79 13.50 6.24
CA LEU A 81 6.38 12.15 6.60
C LEU A 81 5.17 12.16 7.54
N ASP A 82 5.10 13.10 8.47
CA ASP A 82 4.09 13.14 9.52
C ASP A 82 2.76 13.72 9.03
N ALA A 83 2.76 14.54 7.97
CA ALA A 83 1.56 15.11 7.35
C ALA A 83 0.56 14.04 6.87
N SER A 84 1.03 12.89 6.37
CA SER A 84 0.12 11.80 5.94
C SER A 84 -0.51 11.03 7.10
N ILE A 85 0.04 11.13 8.30
CA ILE A 85 -0.37 10.36 9.49
C ILE A 85 -1.25 11.24 10.39
N SER A 86 -0.98 12.54 10.40
CA SER A 86 -1.64 13.53 11.23
C SER A 86 -2.87 14.14 10.53
N VAL A 87 -3.95 13.36 10.44
CA VAL A 87 -5.23 13.84 9.87
C VAL A 87 -5.82 15.02 10.66
N ALA A 88 -5.53 15.09 11.96
CA ALA A 88 -6.05 16.11 12.89
C ALA A 88 -5.01 17.18 13.31
N GLY A 89 -3.83 17.20 12.70
CA GLY A 89 -2.73 18.07 13.12
C GLY A 89 -1.94 17.54 14.32
N ARG A 90 -0.88 18.26 14.70
CA ARG A 90 0.06 17.81 15.75
C ARG A 90 -0.64 17.63 17.09
N LEU A 91 -0.38 16.50 17.74
CA LEU A 91 -0.82 16.25 19.10
C LEU A 91 -0.04 17.18 20.06
N LEU A 92 -0.77 17.92 20.90
CA LEU A 92 -0.15 18.74 21.94
C LEU A 92 0.50 17.85 23.01
N HIS A 93 1.69 18.24 23.46
CA HIS A 93 2.41 17.52 24.50
C HIS A 93 1.62 17.53 25.81
N THR A 94 1.30 16.34 26.35
CA THR A 94 0.58 16.17 27.61
C THR A 94 1.50 15.66 28.71
N LYS A 95 1.38 16.23 29.92
CA LYS A 95 2.23 15.90 31.10
C LYS A 95 1.65 14.77 31.96
N GLN A 96 0.69 14.00 31.43
CA GLN A 96 -0.13 13.08 32.22
C GLN A 96 0.56 11.75 32.55
N MET A 97 1.63 11.38 31.84
CA MET A 97 2.39 10.16 32.11
C MET A 97 3.83 10.53 32.42
N LYS A 98 4.27 10.17 33.63
CA LYS A 98 5.63 10.38 34.15
C LYS A 98 6.22 9.04 34.53
#